data_AF-A0A833H7H2-F1
#
_entry.id   AF-A0A833H7H2-F1
#
_cell.length_a   1.000
_cell.length_b   1.000
_cell.length_c   1.000
_cell.angle_alpha   90.00
_cell.angle_beta   90.00
_cell.angle_gamma   90.00
#
_symmetry.space_group_name_H-M   'P 1'
#
loop_
_entity.id
_entity.type
_entity.pdbx_description
1 polymer ?
#
loop_
_entity_poly.entity_id
_entity_poly.type
_entity_poly.pdbx_seq_one_letter_code
_entity_poly.pdbx_strand_id
1 'polypeptide(L)' 'MAAPPRSLPEVHGSVPVSARRGWLRRLLAFAGPGYLVSVGYMDPGNWATDLAGG' A
#
# COMPACT_ATOMS: atom_id res chain seq x y z
N MET A 1 28.11 17.43 -4.38
CA MET A 1 26.75 17.53 -3.80
C MET A 1 26.28 16.13 -3.40
N ALA A 2 25.79 15.96 -2.17
CA ALA A 2 25.20 14.69 -1.74
C ALA A 2 23.83 14.48 -2.39
N ALA A 3 23.47 13.23 -2.70
CA ALA A 3 22.15 12.89 -3.23
C ALA A 3 21.06 13.14 -2.17
N PRO A 4 19.85 13.56 -2.58
CA PRO A 4 18.75 13.77 -1.64
C PRO A 4 18.31 12.45 -0.98
N PRO A 5 17.76 12.52 0.25
CA PRO A 5 17.24 11.36 0.94
C PRO A 5 16.08 10.73 0.16
N ARG A 6 15.93 9.40 0.28
CA ARG A 6 14.84 8.67 -0.36
C ARG A 6 13.53 8.91 0.40
N SER A 7 12.40 8.89 -0.31
CA SER A 7 11.07 8.96 0.32
C SER A 7 10.87 7.83 1.34
N LEU A 8 10.31 8.17 2.51
CA LEU A 8 10.09 7.28 3.65
C LEU A 8 11.37 6.50 4.04
N PRO A 9 12.47 7.20 4.39
CA PRO A 9 13.79 6.59 4.55
C PRO A 9 13.84 5.52 5.65
N GLU A 10 12.92 5.54 6.62
CA GLU A 10 12.80 4.56 7.70
C GLU A 10 12.29 3.19 7.23
N VAL A 11 11.52 3.17 6.13
CA VAL A 11 10.85 1.95 5.63
C VAL A 11 11.14 1.64 4.17
N HIS A 12 11.91 2.49 3.48
CA HIS A 12 12.27 2.34 2.08
C HIS A 12 13.03 1.02 1.84
N GLY A 13 12.42 0.10 1.07
CA GLY A 13 13.03 -1.19 0.74
C GLY A 13 13.06 -2.21 1.90
N SER A 14 12.25 -1.99 2.94
CA SER A 14 12.19 -2.86 4.13
C SER A 14 11.67 -4.28 3.87
N VAL A 15 10.93 -4.52 2.78
CA VAL A 15 10.38 -5.84 2.45
C VAL A 15 11.29 -6.56 1.44
N PRO A 16 12.01 -7.63 1.85
CA PRO A 16 12.84 -8.40 0.93
C PRO A 16 11.96 -9.29 0.04
N VAL A 17 12.06 -9.09 -1.28
CA VAL A 17 11.30 -9.88 -2.25
C VAL A 17 12.25 -10.74 -3.07
N SER A 18 12.18 -12.06 -2.84
CA SER A 18 13.03 -12.99 -3.57
C SER A 18 12.56 -13.16 -5.02
N ALA A 19 13.48 -13.00 -5.97
CA ALA A 19 13.21 -13.16 -7.39
C ALA A 19 12.91 -14.63 -7.79
N ARG A 20 13.23 -15.59 -6.92
CA ARG A 20 13.10 -17.03 -7.15
C ARG A 20 11.75 -17.61 -6.71
N ARG A 21 10.87 -16.80 -6.11
CA ARG A 21 9.51 -17.19 -5.72
C ARG A 21 8.51 -16.91 -6.84
N GLY A 22 7.49 -17.76 -6.97
CA GLY A 22 6.44 -17.62 -7.99
C GLY A 22 5.68 -16.29 -7.90
N TRP A 23 5.11 -15.87 -9.05
CA TRP A 23 4.48 -14.56 -9.25
C TRP A 23 3.46 -14.16 -8.16
N LEU A 24 2.58 -15.09 -7.76
CA LEU A 24 1.58 -14.82 -6.71
C LEU A 24 2.20 -14.49 -5.34
N ARG A 25 3.25 -15.22 -4.95
CA ARG A 25 3.97 -14.95 -3.67
C ARG A 25 4.67 -13.60 -3.69
N ARG A 26 5.11 -13.17 -4.87
CA ARG A 26 5.73 -11.87 -5.09
C ARG A 26 4.69 -10.74 -5.04
N LEU A 27 3.50 -10.96 -5.58
CA LEU A 27 2.37 -10.02 -5.48
C LEU A 27 1.92 -9.82 -4.03
N LEU A 28 1.75 -10.91 -3.27
CA LEU A 28 1.33 -10.84 -1.87
C LEU A 28 2.35 -10.12 -0.96
N ALA A 29 3.64 -10.20 -1.27
CA ALA A 29 4.69 -9.49 -0.51
C ALA A 29 4.52 -7.96 -0.55
N PHE A 30 3.80 -7.41 -1.54
CA PHE A 30 3.54 -5.99 -1.70
C PHE A 30 2.07 -5.60 -1.47
N ALA A 31 1.22 -6.52 -1.00
CA ALA A 31 -0.20 -6.23 -0.81
C ALA A 31 -0.45 -5.20 0.32
N GLY A 32 0.46 -5.11 1.30
CA GLY A 32 0.31 -4.25 2.48
C GLY A 32 0.09 -2.76 2.17
N PRO A 33 1.00 -2.09 1.44
CA PRO A 33 0.82 -0.68 1.08
C PRO A 33 -0.46 -0.40 0.28
N GLY A 34 -0.84 -1.30 -0.64
CA GLY A 34 -2.08 -1.16 -1.41
C GLY A 34 -3.32 -1.23 -0.51
N TYR A 35 -3.34 -2.19 0.42
CA TYR A 35 -4.42 -2.32 1.40
C TYR A 35 -4.56 -1.08 2.30
N LEU A 36 -3.43 -0.52 2.77
CA LEU A 36 -3.43 0.70 3.60
C LEU A 36 -4.06 1.90 2.87
N VAL A 37 -3.81 2.05 1.57
CA VAL A 37 -4.44 3.09 0.75
C VAL A 37 -5.94 2.82 0.58
N SER A 38 -6.33 1.57 0.33
CA SER A 38 -7.74 1.18 0.15
C SER A 38 -8.60 1.42 1.40
N VAL A 39 -8.05 1.23 2.60
CA VAL A 39 -8.78 1.52 3.85
C VAL A 39 -9.21 3.00 3.92
N GLY A 40 -8.40 3.93 3.43
CA GLY A 40 -8.77 5.35 3.39
C GLY A 40 -9.99 5.66 2.51
N TYR A 41 -10.28 4.81 1.51
CA TYR A 41 -11.50 4.92 0.69
C TYR A 41 -12.75 4.37 1.37
N MET A 42 -12.59 3.57 2.43
CA MET A 42 -13.71 3.05 3.23
C MET A 42 -14.03 3.93 4.45
N ASP A 43 -13.59 5.19 4.44
CA ASP A 43 -13.87 6.13 5.52
C ASP A 43 -15.39 6.29 5.74
N PRO A 44 -15.87 6.23 7.01
CA PRO A 44 -17.29 6.36 7.33
C PRO A 44 -17.94 7.68 6.92
N GLY A 45 -17.16 8.71 6.58
CA GLY A 45 -17.68 10.01 6.13
C GLY A 45 -18.52 9.95 4.84
N ASN A 46 -18.32 8.94 3.99
CA ASN A 46 -19.07 8.81 2.73
C ASN A 46 -20.28 7.86 2.84
N TRP A 47 -20.36 7.04 3.89
CA TRP A 47 -21.35 5.96 4.02
C TRP A 47 -22.79 6.46 4.05
N ALA A 48 -23.06 7.61 4.68
CA ALA A 48 -24.40 8.15 4.78
C ALA A 48 -24.98 8.54 3.40
N THR A 49 -24.14 9.10 2.54
CA THR A 49 -24.52 9.48 1.18
C THR A 49 -24.67 8.25 0.29
N ASP A 50 -23.77 7.27 0.41
CA ASP A 50 -23.83 6.02 -0.35
C ASP A 50 -25.10 5.21 -0.02
N LEU A 51 -25.48 5.11 1.27
CA LEU A 51 -26.73 4.45 1.70
C LEU A 51 -27.99 5.22 1.27
N ALA A 52 -27.94 6.54 1.22
CA ALA A 52 -29.06 7.36 0.77
C ALA A 52 -29.23 7.33 -0.77
N GLY A 53 -28.14 7.08 -1.51
CA GLY A 53 -28.10 7.02 -2.96
C GLY A 53 -28.56 5.69 -3.55
N GLY A 54 -28.37 4.58 -2.82
CA GLY A 54 -28.71 3.21 -3.25
C GLY A 54 -27.53 2.46 -3.84
#